data_AF-A0A267GQE1-F1
#
_entry.id   AF-A0A267GQE1-F1
#
_cell.length_a   1.000
_cell.length_b   1.000
_cell.length_c   1.000
_cell.angle_alpha   90.00
_cell.angle_beta   90.00
_cell.angle_gamma   90.00
#
_symmetry.space_group_name_H-M   'P 1'
#
loop_
_entity.id
_entity.type
_entity.pdbx_description
1 polymer ?
#
loop_
_entity_poly.entity_id
_entity_poly.type
_entity_poly.pdbx_seq_one_letter_code
_entity_poly.pdbx_strand_id
1 'polypeptide(L)'
;MLYLLLPERVRAHRLVAMGWPVRLGVFLLLWLYFVYIEWGAVFFICGLLYLLVSSMRGDSRRRSGPSAYSVFNRNCERLDGTFTAEEFDRSLRSGFS
;
A
#
# COMPACT_ATOMS: atom_id res chain seq x y z
N MET A 1 17.89 -25.04 22.20
CA MET A 1 17.80 -26.46 21.78
C MET A 1 16.49 -26.77 21.05
N LEU A 2 15.30 -26.47 21.60
CA LEU A 2 14.01 -26.76 20.94
C LEU A 2 13.75 -25.97 19.64
N TYR A 3 14.31 -24.76 19.50
CA TYR A 3 14.10 -23.85 18.35
C TYR A 3 14.69 -24.37 17.01
N LEU A 4 15.74 -25.21 17.09
CA LEU A 4 16.39 -25.81 15.92
C LEU A 4 15.61 -27.01 15.36
N LEU A 5 14.61 -27.52 16.09
CA LEU A 5 13.78 -28.65 15.68
C LEU A 5 12.46 -28.22 15.00
N LEU A 6 12.12 -26.93 15.00
CA LEU A 6 10.88 -26.46 14.35
C LEU A 6 11.08 -26.33 12.83
N PRO A 7 10.03 -26.59 12.02
CA PRO A 7 10.08 -26.41 10.56
C PRO A 7 10.57 -25.00 10.18
N GLU A 8 11.28 -24.84 9.07
CA GLU A 8 11.80 -23.53 8.62
C GLU A 8 10.72 -22.44 8.50
N ARG A 9 9.53 -22.81 8.02
CA ARG A 9 8.37 -21.90 7.98
C ARG A 9 7.94 -21.43 9.38
N VAL A 10 8.22 -22.23 10.40
CA VAL A 10 7.88 -21.97 11.80
C VAL A 10 8.90 -21.09 12.51
N ARG A 11 10.17 -21.31 12.21
CA ARG A 11 11.26 -20.39 12.61
C ARG A 11 11.09 -19.01 12.00
N ALA A 12 10.88 -18.92 10.69
CA ALA A 12 10.80 -17.65 9.98
C ALA A 12 9.65 -16.77 10.51
N HIS A 13 8.46 -17.35 10.70
CA HIS A 13 7.35 -16.57 11.25
C HIS A 13 7.58 -16.16 12.71
N ARG A 14 8.24 -16.99 13.53
CA ARG A 14 8.53 -16.64 14.93
C ARG A 14 9.60 -15.56 15.04
N LEU A 15 10.65 -15.60 14.21
CA LEU A 15 11.67 -14.56 14.15
C LEU A 15 11.11 -13.22 13.65
N VAL A 16 10.27 -13.26 12.61
CA VAL A 16 9.56 -12.07 12.11
C VAL A 16 8.56 -11.54 13.13
N ALA A 17 7.77 -12.41 13.77
CA ALA A 17 6.82 -12.04 14.82
C ALA A 17 7.52 -11.40 16.03
N MET A 18 8.74 -11.83 16.34
CA MET A 18 9.54 -11.28 17.45
C MET A 18 10.06 -9.86 17.17
N GLY A 19 10.16 -9.45 15.91
CA GLY A 19 10.56 -8.09 15.52
C GLY A 19 9.44 -7.05 15.60
N TRP A 20 8.18 -7.46 15.50
CA TRP A 20 7.01 -6.57 15.59
C TRP A 20 6.85 -5.86 16.95
N PRO A 21 6.96 -6.54 18.11
CA PRO A 21 6.83 -5.86 19.40
C PRO A 21 7.93 -4.82 19.63
N VAL A 22 9.16 -5.07 19.15
CA VAL A 22 10.25 -4.08 19.23
C VAL A 22 9.92 -2.85 18.38
N ARG A 23 9.47 -3.03 17.14
CA ARG A 23 9.07 -1.93 16.26
C ARG A 23 7.92 -1.12 16.83
N LEU A 24 6.92 -1.79 17.41
CA LEU A 24 5.79 -1.14 18.07
C LEU A 24 6.26 -0.36 19.31
N GLY A 25 7.13 -0.94 20.13
CA GLY A 25 7.70 -0.28 21.30
C GLY A 25 8.46 1.00 20.94
N VAL A 26 9.31 0.95 19.90
CA VAL A 26 10.01 2.14 19.38
C VAL A 26 9.03 3.20 18.88
N PHE A 27 8.00 2.79 18.12
CA PHE A 27 6.98 3.71 17.63
C PHE A 27 6.23 4.41 18.78
N LEU A 28 5.81 3.67 19.81
CA LEU A 28 5.11 4.21 20.96
C LEU A 28 6.00 5.14 21.79
N LEU A 29 7.28 4.80 21.99
CA LEU A 29 8.23 5.65 22.71
C LEU A 29 8.44 6.98 21.96
N LEU A 30 8.66 6.93 20.66
CA LEU A 30 8.77 8.13 19.83
C LEU A 30 7.47 8.94 19.85
N TRP A 31 6.32 8.29 19.72
CA TRP A 31 5.04 8.98 19.77
C TRP A 31 4.83 9.70 21.11
N LEU A 32 5.13 9.06 22.25
CA LEU A 32 5.08 9.70 23.56
C LEU A 32 6.03 10.91 23.67
N TYR A 33 7.23 10.81 23.10
CA TYR A 33 8.15 11.95 23.00
C TYR A 33 7.54 13.10 22.18
N PHE A 34 6.90 12.80 21.04
CA PHE A 34 6.22 13.81 20.23
C PHE A 34 4.99 14.40 20.92
N VAL A 35 4.25 13.62 21.72
CA VAL A 35 3.17 14.13 22.58
C VAL A 35 3.73 15.11 23.61
N TYR A 36 4.87 14.80 24.24
CA TYR A 36 5.50 15.67 25.23
C TYR A 36 5.88 17.05 24.67
N ILE A 37 6.31 17.12 23.41
CA ILE A 37 6.62 18.39 22.74
C ILE A 37 5.41 18.99 21.99
N GLU A 38 4.18 18.49 22.21
CA GLU A 38 2.92 18.94 21.58
C GLU A 38 2.77 18.65 20.06
N TRP A 39 3.64 17.83 19.47
CA TRP A 39 3.59 17.41 18.06
C TRP A 39 3.03 15.99 17.86
N GLY A 40 2.47 15.38 18.90
CA GLY A 40 2.03 13.97 18.89
C GLY A 40 1.03 13.62 17.79
N ALA A 41 0.12 14.54 17.46
CA ALA A 41 -0.87 14.34 16.40
C ALA A 41 -0.22 14.24 15.01
N VAL A 42 0.75 15.10 14.71
CA VAL A 42 1.46 15.11 13.42
C VAL A 42 2.24 13.80 13.24
N PHE A 43 3.01 13.40 14.25
CA PHE A 43 3.74 12.14 14.23
C PHE A 43 2.80 10.94 14.02
N PHE A 44 1.67 10.92 14.72
CA PHE A 44 0.69 9.85 14.63
C PHE A 44 0.05 9.75 13.24
N ILE A 45 -0.39 10.88 12.67
CA ILE A 45 -0.99 10.92 11.32
C ILE A 45 0.02 10.48 10.27
N CYS A 46 1.27 10.98 10.31
CA CYS A 46 2.33 10.54 9.41
C CYS A 46 2.61 9.04 9.55
N GLY A 47 2.61 8.52 10.78
CA GLY A 47 2.75 7.09 11.06
C GLY A 47 1.63 6.25 10.47
N LEU A 48 0.38 6.70 10.60
CA LEU A 48 -0.78 6.04 9.98
C LEU A 48 -0.69 6.03 8.45
N LEU A 49 -0.33 7.16 7.84
CA LEU A 49 -0.13 7.27 6.39
C LEU A 49 0.99 6.33 5.92
N TYR A 50 2.09 6.25 6.68
CA TYR A 50 3.17 5.32 6.41
C TYR A 50 2.70 3.86 6.49
N LEU A 51 1.95 3.48 7.53
CA LEU A 51 1.38 2.13 7.67
C LEU A 51 0.41 1.80 6.52
N LEU A 52 -0.44 2.74 6.14
CA LEU A 52 -1.37 2.59 5.02
C LEU A 52 -0.61 2.38 3.70
N VAL A 53 0.35 3.24 3.37
CA VAL A 53 1.11 3.12 2.12
C VAL A 53 1.98 1.85 2.10
N SER A 54 2.66 1.54 3.20
CA SER A 54 3.54 0.37 3.29
C SER A 54 2.77 -0.96 3.26
N SER A 55 1.59 -1.02 3.88
CA SER A 55 0.72 -2.20 3.82
C SER A 55 0.20 -2.46 2.40
N MET A 56 -0.09 -1.41 1.63
CA MET A 56 -0.49 -1.54 0.22
C MET A 56 0.67 -1.92 -0.73
N ARG A 57 1.92 -1.56 -0.41
CA ARG A 57 3.10 -1.86 -1.25
C ARG A 57 3.45 -3.36 -1.28
N GLY A 58 3.12 -4.11 -0.23
CA GLY A 58 3.39 -5.56 -0.13
C GLY A 58 2.61 -6.40 -1.14
N ASP A 59 1.49 -5.88 -1.67
CA ASP A 59 0.57 -6.60 -2.55
C ASP A 59 0.81 -6.32 -4.05
N SER A 60 2.02 -5.87 -4.41
CA SER A 60 2.41 -5.68 -5.82
C SER A 60 2.35 -6.97 -6.66
N ARG A 61 2.31 -8.15 -6.01
CA ARG A 61 2.05 -9.44 -6.66
C ARG A 61 0.59 -9.67 -7.08
N ARG A 62 -0.37 -8.87 -6.60
CA ARG A 62 -1.77 -8.93 -7.06
C ARG A 62 -2.09 -8.05 -8.26
N ARG A 63 -1.11 -7.35 -8.85
CA ARG A 63 -1.31 -6.59 -10.10
C ARG A 63 -1.71 -7.45 -11.31
N SER A 64 -1.51 -8.77 -11.25
CA SER A 64 -2.03 -9.71 -12.25
C SER A 64 -3.45 -10.20 -11.95
N GLY A 65 -4.04 -9.78 -10.82
CA GLY A 65 -5.41 -10.08 -10.47
C GLY A 65 -6.37 -9.14 -11.20
N PRO A 66 -7.57 -9.61 -11.56
CA PRO A 66 -8.61 -8.77 -12.12
C PRO A 66 -8.82 -7.52 -11.26
N SER A 67 -8.62 -6.33 -11.85
CA SER A 67 -8.98 -5.07 -11.18
C SER A 67 -10.48 -5.08 -10.86
N ALA A 68 -10.94 -4.31 -9.88
CA ALA A 68 -12.37 -4.21 -9.59
C ALA A 68 -13.20 -3.83 -10.84
N TYR A 69 -12.59 -3.09 -11.78
CA TYR A 69 -13.19 -2.74 -13.07
C TYR A 69 -13.31 -3.90 -14.06
N SER A 70 -12.45 -4.91 -13.96
CA SER A 70 -12.56 -6.12 -14.80
C SER A 70 -13.80 -6.97 -14.49
N VAL A 71 -14.45 -6.77 -13.32
CA VAL A 71 -15.78 -7.35 -13.03
C VAL A 71 -16.82 -6.84 -14.03
N PHE A 72 -16.68 -5.59 -14.46
CA PHE A 72 -17.60 -4.90 -15.35
C PHE A 72 -17.10 -4.83 -16.80
N ASN A 73 -15.80 -5.00 -17.03
CA ASN A 73 -15.18 -5.00 -18.35
C ASN A 73 -14.17 -6.15 -18.47
N ARG A 74 -14.68 -7.39 -18.54
CA ARG A 74 -13.87 -8.61 -18.57
C ARG A 74 -12.95 -8.69 -19.80
N ASN A 75 -13.38 -8.07 -20.91
CA ASN A 75 -12.68 -8.12 -22.19
C ASN A 75 -11.74 -6.91 -22.40
N CYS A 76 -11.64 -6.00 -21.41
CA CYS A 76 -10.91 -4.74 -21.56
C CYS A 76 -11.34 -3.95 -22.82
N GLU A 77 -12.64 -3.98 -23.13
CA GLU A 77 -13.22 -3.23 -24.24
C GLU A 77 -13.19 -1.74 -23.92
N ARG A 78 -13.02 -0.90 -24.96
CA ARG A 78 -13.10 0.56 -24.77
C ARG A 78 -14.51 0.92 -24.33
N LEU A 79 -14.61 1.75 -23.30
CA LEU A 79 -15.90 2.23 -22.82
C LEU A 79 -16.45 3.24 -23.83
N ASP A 80 -17.72 3.11 -24.18
CA ASP A 80 -18.40 4.10 -25.02
C ASP A 80 -18.30 5.49 -24.39
N GLY A 81 -17.81 6.46 -25.16
CA GLY A 81 -17.54 7.82 -24.70
C GLY A 81 -16.12 8.07 -24.15
N THR A 82 -15.23 7.06 -24.10
CA THR A 82 -13.80 7.30 -23.88
C THR A 82 -13.13 7.74 -25.18
N PHE A 83 -12.38 8.85 -25.17
CA PHE A 83 -11.63 9.28 -26.35
C PHE A 83 -10.47 8.32 -26.63
N THR A 84 -10.21 8.02 -27.91
CA THR A 84 -8.90 7.45 -28.30
C THR A 84 -7.83 8.51 -28.12
N ALA A 85 -6.57 8.10 -27.94
CA ALA A 85 -5.46 9.06 -27.90
C ALA A 85 -5.42 9.89 -29.20
N GLU A 86 -5.78 9.27 -30.32
CA GLU A 86 -5.87 9.87 -31.64
C GLU A 86 -7.02 10.88 -31.77
N GLU A 87 -8.21 10.61 -31.23
CA GLU A 87 -9.33 11.57 -31.19
C GLU A 87 -9.08 12.71 -30.21
N PHE A 88 -8.37 12.43 -29.11
CA PHE A 88 -7.91 13.47 -28.19
C PHE A 88 -6.89 14.40 -28.86
N ASP A 89 -5.88 13.85 -29.55
CA ASP A 89 -4.91 14.66 -30.31
C ASP A 89 -5.59 15.47 -31.42
N ARG A 90 -6.58 14.88 -32.10
CA ARG A 90 -7.37 15.59 -33.12
C ARG A 90 -8.18 16.75 -32.54
N SER A 91 -8.86 16.55 -31.40
CA SER A 91 -9.64 17.62 -30.76
C SER A 91 -8.77 18.75 -30.20
N LEU A 92 -7.56 18.43 -29.70
CA LEU A 92 -6.57 19.44 -29.33
C LEU A 92 -6.09 20.25 -30.54
N ARG A 93 -5.87 19.60 -31.69
CA ARG A 93 -5.43 20.27 -32.92
C ARG A 93 -6.53 21.04 -33.64
N SER A 94 -7.76 20.55 -33.58
CA SER A 94 -8.92 21.19 -34.21
C SER A 94 -9.52 22.31 -33.39
N GLY A 95 -9.01 22.55 -32.16
CA GLY A 95 -9.32 23.67 -31.27
C GLY A 95 -10.78 24.06 -31.23
N PHE A 96 -11.57 23.48 -30.31
CA PHE A 96 -12.99 23.78 -30.02
C PHE A 96 -13.60 24.92 -30.88
N SER A 97 -13.93 24.58 -32.12
CA SER A 97 -14.58 25.44 -33.10
C SER A 97 -16.06 25.09 -33.21
#